data_AF-A0A7S3ALU1-F1
#
_entry.id   AF-A0A7S3ALU1-F1
#
_cell.length_a   1.000
_cell.length_b   1.000
_cell.length_c   1.000
_cell.angle_alpha   90.00
_cell.angle_beta   90.00
_cell.angle_gamma   90.00
#
_symmetry.space_group_name_H-M   'P 1'
#
loop_
_entity.id
_entity.type
_entity.pdbx_description
1 polymer ?
#
loop_
_entity_poly.entity_id
_entity_poly.type
_entity_poly.pdbx_seq_one_letter_code
_entity_poly.pdbx_strand_id
1 'polypeptide(L)'
;AALQLGLGLLYVGPLWLTGLKQAPRLNAGNLATIAPIALIHGLGQCVTVMSLGAGSLAFVNVVKSLEPLFNVIFGAIFMGDVLPWQVNACLIPVIAGVAIASAAELSFTW
;
A
#
# COMPACT_ATOMS: atom_id res chain seq x y z
N ALA A 1 3.57 10.14 8.67
CA ALA A 1 3.52 8.67 8.88
C ALA A 1 3.09 8.29 10.30
N ALA A 2 3.94 8.44 11.33
CA ALA A 2 3.61 8.00 12.70
C ALA A 2 2.31 8.60 13.27
N LEU A 3 2.10 9.92 13.10
CA LEU A 3 0.85 10.57 13.51
C LEU A 3 -0.37 10.04 12.76
N GLN A 4 -0.27 9.79 11.45
CA GLN A 4 -1.38 9.25 10.65
C GLN A 4 -1.75 7.83 11.09
N LEU A 5 -0.75 6.99 11.37
CA LEU A 5 -0.97 5.65 11.92
C LEU A 5 -1.56 5.70 13.33
N GLY A 6 -1.07 6.63 14.17
CA GLY A 6 -1.57 6.84 15.54
C GLY A 6 -3.00 7.36 15.60
N LEU A 7 -3.42 8.21 14.67
CA LEU A 7 -4.81 8.68 14.57
C LEU A 7 -5.79 7.53 14.31
N GLY A 8 -5.37 6.49 13.58
CA GLY A 8 -6.18 5.27 13.41
C GLY A 8 -6.47 4.59 14.75
N LEU A 9 -5.51 4.58 15.67
CA LEU A 9 -5.71 4.06 17.02
C LEU A 9 -6.64 4.95 17.85
N LEU A 10 -6.53 6.28 17.71
CA LEU A 10 -7.44 7.23 18.37
C LEU A 10 -8.88 7.12 17.85
N TYR A 11 -9.08 6.71 16.61
CA TYR A 11 -10.41 6.44 16.06
C TYR A 11 -10.97 5.09 16.54
N VAL A 12 -10.17 4.03 16.50
CA VAL A 12 -10.63 2.67 16.81
C VAL A 12 -10.71 2.39 18.32
N GLY A 13 -9.85 3.04 19.13
CA GLY A 13 -9.81 2.87 20.59
C GLY A 13 -11.15 3.16 21.28
N PRO A 14 -11.79 4.32 21.05
CA PRO A 14 -13.12 4.61 21.58
C PRO A 14 -14.18 3.61 21.12
N LEU A 15 -14.12 3.12 19.88
CA LEU A 15 -15.06 2.12 19.37
C LEU A 15 -14.93 0.76 20.10
N TRP A 16 -13.72 0.41 20.53
CA TRP A 16 -13.49 -0.77 21.36
C TRP A 16 -13.90 -0.55 22.82
N LEU A 17 -13.61 0.63 23.38
CA LEU A 17 -13.98 0.97 24.77
C LEU A 17 -15.48 1.09 24.98
N THR A 18 -16.20 1.64 24.00
CA THR A 18 -17.66 1.80 24.03
C THR A 18 -18.43 0.54 23.63
N GLY A 19 -17.72 -0.50 23.15
CA GLY A 19 -18.33 -1.75 22.70
C GLY A 19 -19.11 -1.66 21.38
N LEU A 20 -19.09 -0.49 20.70
CA LEU A 20 -19.72 -0.29 19.39
C LEU A 20 -19.12 -1.19 18.31
N LYS A 21 -17.84 -1.56 18.45
CA LYS A 21 -17.16 -2.54 17.61
C LYS A 21 -16.49 -3.59 18.48
N GLN A 22 -16.71 -4.87 18.17
CA GLN A 22 -16.04 -5.96 18.90
C GLN A 22 -14.52 -5.80 18.83
N ALA A 23 -13.90 -5.75 20.01
CA ALA A 23 -12.45 -5.71 20.14
C ALA A 23 -11.85 -7.05 19.68
N PRO A 24 -10.76 -7.03 18.89
CA PRO A 24 -10.14 -8.26 18.41
C PRO A 24 -9.56 -9.06 19.58
N ARG A 25 -9.86 -10.36 19.63
CA ARG A 25 -9.24 -11.28 20.59
C ARG A 25 -7.86 -11.67 20.07
N LEU A 26 -6.83 -11.02 20.58
CA LEU A 26 -5.44 -11.28 20.21
C LEU A 26 -4.83 -12.32 21.14
N ASN A 27 -4.27 -13.38 20.55
CA ASN A 27 -3.37 -14.32 21.22
C ASN A 27 -1.92 -13.98 20.83
N ALA A 28 -0.93 -14.35 21.64
CA ALA A 28 0.50 -14.18 21.33
C ALA A 28 0.88 -14.78 19.97
N GLY A 29 0.28 -15.92 19.59
CA GLY A 29 0.46 -16.52 18.26
C GLY A 29 -0.06 -15.63 17.12
N ASN A 30 -1.25 -15.03 17.28
CA ASN A 30 -1.83 -14.12 16.28
C ASN A 30 -1.03 -12.82 16.18
N LEU A 31 -0.46 -12.35 17.29
CA LEU A 31 0.39 -11.18 17.29
C LEU A 31 1.68 -11.44 16.53
N ALA A 32 2.31 -12.61 16.72
CA ALA A 32 3.50 -13.00 15.98
C ALA A 32 3.24 -13.11 14.47
N THR A 33 2.05 -13.56 14.04
CA THR A 33 1.71 -13.63 12.61
C THR A 33 1.41 -12.27 11.99
N ILE A 34 0.85 -11.33 12.77
CA ILE A 34 0.49 -9.99 12.28
C ILE A 34 1.69 -9.01 12.36
N ALA A 35 2.64 -9.25 13.26
CA ALA A 35 3.83 -8.42 13.41
C ALA A 35 4.59 -8.14 12.09
N PRO A 36 4.94 -9.14 11.26
CA PRO A 36 5.67 -8.86 10.01
C PRO A 36 4.86 -8.03 9.02
N ILE A 37 3.55 -8.28 8.90
CA ILE A 37 2.71 -7.51 7.98
C ILE A 37 2.52 -6.06 8.47
N ALA A 38 2.40 -5.86 9.78
CA ALA A 38 2.33 -4.53 10.39
C ALA A 38 3.63 -3.75 10.19
N LEU A 39 4.79 -4.41 10.29
CA LEU A 39 6.09 -3.79 10.03
C LEU A 39 6.22 -3.37 8.56
N ILE A 40 5.93 -4.26 7.61
CA ILE A 40 6.00 -3.96 6.17
C ILE A 40 5.03 -2.82 5.82
N HIS A 41 3.81 -2.86 6.37
CA HIS A 41 2.84 -1.79 6.16
C HIS A 41 3.33 -0.44 6.73
N GLY A 42 3.86 -0.44 7.95
CA GLY A 42 4.42 0.76 8.58
C GLY A 42 5.58 1.35 7.78
N LEU A 43 6.51 0.49 7.32
CA LEU A 43 7.62 0.90 6.46
C LEU A 43 7.12 1.46 5.12
N GLY A 44 6.15 0.80 4.48
CA GLY A 44 5.54 1.28 3.24
C GLY A 44 4.90 2.66 3.38
N GLN A 45 4.25 2.92 4.52
CA GLN A 45 3.68 4.23 4.83
C GLN A 45 4.77 5.30 5.08
N CYS A 46 5.87 4.93 5.73
CA CYS A 46 7.03 5.82 5.88
C CYS A 46 7.63 6.19 4.52
N VAL A 47 7.90 5.21 3.66
CA VAL A 47 8.43 5.43 2.29
C VAL A 47 7.48 6.30 1.48
N THR A 48 6.18 6.02 1.53
CA THR A 48 5.16 6.84 0.86
C THR A 48 5.23 8.30 1.28
N VAL A 49 5.26 8.58 2.58
CA VAL A 49 5.29 9.96 3.08
C VAL A 49 6.62 10.64 2.72
N MET A 50 7.74 9.91 2.72
CA MET A 50 9.02 10.43 2.24
C MET A 50 8.96 10.77 0.75
N SER A 51 8.39 9.89 -0.09
CA SER A 51 8.23 10.14 -1.53
C SER A 51 7.36 11.37 -1.82
N LEU A 52 6.30 11.58 -1.02
CA LEU A 52 5.45 12.77 -1.12
C LEU A 52 6.19 14.07 -0.73
N GLY A 53 7.20 13.98 0.15
CA GLY A 53 8.04 15.11 0.49
C GLY A 53 9.21 15.34 -0.48
N ALA A 54 9.63 14.31 -1.19
CA ALA A 54 10.78 14.34 -2.10
C ALA A 54 10.41 14.58 -3.58
N GLY A 55 9.16 14.35 -3.97
CA GLY A 55 8.70 14.53 -5.35
C GLY A 55 7.27 15.05 -5.42
N SER A 56 6.75 15.20 -6.64
CA SER A 56 5.38 15.65 -6.87
C SER A 56 4.34 14.66 -6.31
N LEU A 57 3.32 15.18 -5.65
CA LEU A 57 2.14 14.41 -5.22
C LEU A 57 1.52 13.65 -6.40
N ALA A 58 1.51 14.25 -7.60
CA ALA A 58 0.98 13.60 -8.80
C ALA A 58 1.82 12.37 -9.18
N PHE A 59 3.14 12.53 -9.22
CA PHE A 59 4.08 11.44 -9.53
C PHE A 59 3.95 10.26 -8.57
N VAL A 60 3.85 10.50 -7.26
CA VAL A 60 3.73 9.42 -6.28
C VAL A 60 2.43 8.63 -6.48
N ASN A 61 1.33 9.29 -6.80
CA ASN A 61 0.06 8.60 -7.07
C ASN A 61 0.06 7.84 -8.41
N VAL A 62 0.76 8.37 -9.42
CA VAL A 62 1.02 7.67 -10.68
C VAL A 62 1.79 6.37 -10.42
N VAL A 63 2.88 6.42 -9.65
CA VAL A 63 3.66 5.22 -9.31
C VAL A 63 2.85 4.24 -8.46
N LYS A 64 2.08 4.73 -7.48
CA LYS A 64 1.18 3.88 -6.67
C LYS A 64 0.13 3.15 -7.49
N SER A 65 -0.28 3.70 -8.64
CA SER A 65 -1.23 3.05 -9.53
C SER A 65 -0.68 1.75 -10.15
N LEU A 66 0.61 1.43 -9.95
CA LEU A 66 1.21 0.13 -10.26
C LEU A 66 0.97 -0.96 -9.20
N GLU A 67 0.30 -0.66 -8.09
CA GLU A 67 -0.10 -1.68 -7.10
C GLU A 67 -0.71 -2.97 -7.70
N PRO A 68 -1.64 -2.92 -8.69
CA PRO A 68 -2.12 -4.13 -9.36
C PRO A 68 -1.01 -4.95 -10.02
N LEU A 69 0.01 -4.32 -10.61
CA LEU A 69 1.15 -5.01 -11.22
C LEU A 69 1.93 -5.81 -10.18
N PHE A 70 2.28 -5.14 -9.08
CA PHE A 70 3.00 -5.79 -7.98
C PHE A 70 2.17 -6.91 -7.36
N ASN A 71 0.85 -6.74 -7.24
CA ASN A 71 -0.02 -7.78 -6.73
C ASN A 71 -0.04 -9.04 -7.61
N VAL A 72 -0.08 -8.89 -8.94
CA VAL A 72 -0.01 -10.05 -9.86
C VAL A 72 1.35 -10.74 -9.76
N ILE A 73 2.44 -9.98 -9.75
CA ILE A 73 3.80 -10.54 -9.66
C ILE A 73 4.00 -11.27 -8.33
N PHE A 74 3.64 -10.66 -7.21
CA PHE A 74 3.79 -11.27 -5.89
C PHE A 74 2.81 -12.44 -5.69
N GLY A 75 1.59 -12.36 -6.20
CA GLY A 75 0.65 -13.48 -6.22
C GLY A 75 1.23 -14.69 -6.96
N ALA A 76 1.82 -14.47 -8.14
CA ALA A 76 2.46 -15.54 -8.90
C ALA A 76 3.70 -16.12 -8.18
N ILE A 77 4.54 -15.27 -7.57
CA ILE A 77 5.79 -15.71 -6.92
C ILE A 77 5.53 -16.43 -5.59
N PHE A 78 4.67 -15.87 -4.73
CA PHE A 78 4.48 -16.37 -3.36
C PHE A 78 3.31 -17.33 -3.21
N MET A 79 2.23 -17.16 -4.00
CA MET A 79 1.02 -17.98 -3.92
C MET A 79 0.89 -18.96 -5.09
N GLY A 80 1.62 -18.75 -6.19
CA GLY A 80 1.51 -19.57 -7.40
C GLY A 80 0.25 -19.26 -8.23
N ASP A 81 -0.47 -18.18 -7.89
CA ASP A 81 -1.72 -17.81 -8.53
C ASP A 81 -1.45 -17.14 -9.89
N VAL A 82 -1.83 -17.82 -10.97
CA VAL A 82 -1.78 -17.26 -12.32
C VAL A 82 -3.15 -16.74 -12.70
N LEU A 83 -3.25 -15.42 -12.84
CA LEU A 83 -4.50 -14.76 -13.20
C LEU A 83 -4.85 -14.98 -14.69
N PRO A 84 -6.15 -14.92 -15.05
CA PRO A 84 -6.61 -15.05 -16.43
C PRO A 84 -5.93 -14.04 -17.36
N TRP A 85 -5.72 -14.44 -18.61
CA TRP A 85 -4.99 -13.62 -19.59
C TRP A 85 -5.62 -12.23 -19.79
N GLN A 86 -6.93 -12.09 -19.60
CA GLN A 86 -7.65 -10.82 -19.66
C GLN A 86 -7.15 -9.82 -18.61
N VAL A 87 -6.88 -10.29 -17.38
CA VAL A 87 -6.35 -9.43 -16.31
C VAL A 87 -4.94 -8.97 -16.67
N ASN A 88 -4.10 -9.90 -17.15
CA ASN A 88 -2.74 -9.61 -17.61
C ASN A 88 -2.73 -8.63 -18.80
N ALA A 89 -3.72 -8.72 -19.69
CA ALA A 89 -3.88 -7.77 -20.79
C ALA A 89 -4.26 -6.36 -20.29
N CYS A 90 -5.09 -6.25 -19.26
CA CYS A 90 -5.43 -4.96 -18.63
C CYS A 90 -4.24 -4.29 -17.93
N LEU A 91 -3.20 -5.03 -17.56
CA LEU A 91 -1.97 -4.44 -17.01
C LEU A 91 -1.17 -3.66 -18.04
N ILE A 92 -1.26 -4.01 -19.33
CA ILE A 92 -0.54 -3.35 -20.42
C ILE A 92 -0.86 -1.83 -20.46
N PRO A 93 -2.14 -1.39 -20.56
CA PRO A 93 -2.45 0.03 -20.56
C PRO A 93 -2.14 0.72 -19.23
N VAL A 94 -2.20 0.02 -18.09
CA VAL A 94 -1.82 0.58 -16.78
C VAL A 94 -0.34 0.92 -16.74
N ILE A 95 0.53 -0.03 -17.15
CA ILE A 95 1.98 0.18 -17.21
C ILE A 95 2.32 1.28 -18.22
N ALA A 96 1.69 1.26 -19.40
CA ALA A 96 1.90 2.29 -20.41
C ALA A 96 1.51 3.69 -19.92
N GLY A 97 0.35 3.81 -19.27
CA GLY A 97 -0.13 5.07 -18.70
C GLY A 97 0.81 5.61 -17.62
N VAL A 98 1.30 4.73 -16.73
CA VAL A 98 2.28 5.12 -15.71
C VAL A 98 3.61 5.52 -16.34
N ALA A 99 4.12 4.77 -17.33
CA ALA A 99 5.37 5.11 -18.01
C ALA A 99 5.32 6.48 -18.70
N ILE A 100 4.21 6.78 -19.41
CA ILE A 100 4.01 8.07 -20.08
C ILE A 100 3.91 9.19 -19.05
N ALA A 101 3.12 9.01 -17.98
CA ALA A 101 2.96 10.02 -16.95
C ALA A 101 4.28 10.27 -16.18
N SER A 102 5.06 9.23 -15.90
CA SER A 102 6.38 9.35 -15.28
C SER A 102 7.40 10.05 -16.18
N ALA A 103 7.36 9.81 -17.49
CA ALA A 103 8.26 10.49 -18.44
C ALA A 103 7.94 11.99 -18.60
N ALA A 104 6.69 12.39 -18.36
CA ALA A 104 6.24 13.78 -18.44
C ALA A 104 6.43 14.56 -17.13
N GLU A 105 6.90 13.93 -16.06
CA GLU A 105 7.04 14.56 -14.75
C GLU A 105 8.29 15.46 -14.70
N LEU A 106 8.07 16.78 -14.62
CA LEU A 106 9.14 17.79 -14.51
C LEU A 106 9.76 17.91 -13.12
N SER A 107 9.25 17.24 -12.07
CA SER A 107 9.80 17.40 -10.72
C SER A 107 11.22 16.81 -10.51
N PHE A 108 11.84 16.25 -11.56
CA PHE A 108 13.28 15.93 -11.59
C PHE A 108 14.16 17.05 -12.17
N THR A 109 13.60 18.15 -12.68
CA THR A 109 14.38 19.36 -13.01
C THR A 109 14.38 20.28 -11.80
N TRP A 110 15.43 20.12 -10.99
CA TRP A 110 16.00 20.97 -9.94
C TRP A 110 15.26 22.27 -9.54
#